data_AF-A0ABD7EUH3-F1
#
_entry.id   AF-A0ABD7EUH3-F1
#
_cell.length_a   1.000
_cell.length_b   1.000
_cell.length_c   1.000
_cell.angle_alpha   90.00
_cell.angle_beta   90.00
_cell.angle_gamma   90.00
#
_symmetry.space_group_name_H-M   'P 1'
#
loop_
_entity.id
_entity.type
_entity.pdbx_description
1 polymer ?
#
loop_
_entity_poly.entity_id
_entity_poly.type
_entity_poly.pdbx_seq_one_letter_code
_entity_poly.pdbx_strand_id
1 'polypeptide(L)'
;MLAQLRQQQLAEQAQLPLTYQGEDVTLASDQEQQLHQFLGQRDPEKIALISGPGPQTDMLESARLASARLGKLTSLLGARAIELEPRYDPMLAPNTLMIRVLPTNPAKPLSAAGQAQ
;
A
#
# COMPACT_ATOMS: atom_id res chain seq x y z
N MET A 1 4.46 25.80 15.27
CA MET A 1 5.36 25.05 14.37
C MET A 1 5.32 23.52 14.53
N LEU A 2 4.71 22.91 15.56
CA LEU A 2 4.60 21.43 15.63
C LEU A 2 3.58 20.81 14.64
N ALA A 3 2.50 21.52 14.31
CA ALA A 3 1.47 21.02 13.40
C ALA A 3 1.96 20.87 11.94
N GLN A 4 2.90 21.73 11.51
CA GLN A 4 3.51 21.68 10.18
C GLN A 4 4.52 20.53 10.04
N LEU A 5 5.30 20.22 11.09
CA LEU A 5 6.15 19.03 11.08
C LEU A 5 5.32 17.74 11.05
N ARG A 6 4.20 17.68 11.79
CA ARG A 6 3.30 16.52 11.75
C ARG A 6 2.72 16.31 10.35
N GLN A 7 2.31 17.38 9.66
CA GLN A 7 1.83 17.28 8.28
C GLN A 7 2.94 16.86 7.29
N GLN A 8 4.16 17.35 7.46
CA GLN A 8 5.30 16.93 6.62
C GLN A 8 5.69 15.47 6.86
N GLN A 9 5.67 15.00 8.12
CA GLN A 9 5.89 13.59 8.45
C GLN A 9 4.78 12.65 7.92
N LEU A 10 3.55 13.14 7.80
CA LEU A 10 2.45 12.40 7.15
C LEU A 10 2.59 12.38 5.62
N ALA A 11 3.15 13.42 5.01
CA ALA A 11 3.51 13.44 3.58
C ALA A 11 4.77 12.61 3.28
N GLU A 12 5.64 12.38 4.28
CA GLU A 12 6.77 11.46 4.21
C GLU A 12 6.41 9.99 4.43
N GLN A 13 5.18 9.68 4.83
CA GLN A 13 4.70 8.30 4.79
C GLN A 13 4.60 7.89 3.33
N ALA A 14 5.56 7.09 2.88
CA ALA A 14 5.59 6.50 1.55
C ALA A 14 4.45 5.49 1.42
N GLN A 15 3.23 6.02 1.27
CA GLN A 15 2.01 5.27 1.13
C GLN A 15 1.26 5.67 -0.13
N LEU A 16 0.54 4.71 -0.69
CA LEU A 16 -0.26 4.87 -1.89
C LEU A 16 -1.64 4.24 -1.64
N PRO A 17 -2.70 5.04 -1.53
CA PRO A 17 -4.06 4.54 -1.55
C PRO A 17 -4.49 4.20 -2.98
N LEU A 18 -5.12 3.04 -3.14
CA LEU A 18 -5.71 2.51 -4.36
C LEU A 18 -7.11 1.99 -4.04
N THR A 19 -7.91 1.80 -5.08
CA THR A 19 -9.32 1.43 -4.97
C THR A 19 -9.67 0.37 -6.01
N TYR A 20 -10.34 -0.69 -5.57
CA TYR A 20 -10.93 -1.71 -6.43
C TYR A 20 -12.31 -1.28 -6.94
N GLN A 21 -12.69 -1.76 -8.12
CA GLN A 21 -14.03 -1.54 -8.66
C GLN A 21 -14.96 -2.67 -8.20
N GLY A 22 -15.99 -2.33 -7.43
CA GLY A 22 -16.98 -3.32 -6.96
C GLY A 22 -16.35 -4.54 -6.29
N GLU A 23 -16.56 -5.72 -6.88
CA GLU A 23 -16.09 -7.01 -6.39
C GLU A 23 -14.86 -7.54 -7.14
N ASP A 24 -14.26 -6.72 -8.00
CA ASP A 24 -13.05 -7.12 -8.74
C ASP A 24 -11.90 -7.48 -7.81
N VAL A 25 -11.15 -8.50 -8.22
CA VAL A 25 -9.92 -8.95 -7.54
C VAL A 25 -8.67 -8.28 -8.10
N THR A 26 -8.78 -7.66 -9.27
CA THR A 26 -7.73 -6.90 -9.96
C THR A 26 -7.97 -5.41 -9.82
N LEU A 27 -6.88 -4.65 -9.80
CA LEU A 27 -6.95 -3.20 -9.91
C LEU A 27 -7.28 -2.81 -11.35
N ALA A 28 -7.86 -1.63 -11.53
CA ALA A 28 -7.99 -1.04 -12.86
C ALA A 28 -6.61 -0.70 -13.44
N SER A 29 -6.47 -0.72 -14.76
CA SER A 29 -5.19 -0.49 -15.44
C SER A 29 -4.48 0.79 -14.99
N ASP A 30 -5.20 1.90 -14.83
CA ASP A 30 -4.63 3.18 -14.37
C ASP A 30 -4.05 3.06 -12.93
N GLN A 31 -4.73 2.32 -12.06
CA GLN A 31 -4.31 2.09 -10.67
C GLN A 31 -3.10 1.15 -10.61
N GLU A 32 -3.05 0.12 -11.46
CA GLU A 32 -1.87 -0.75 -11.59
C GLU A 32 -0.65 0.02 -12.12
N GLN A 33 -0.86 0.92 -13.10
CA GLN A 33 0.21 1.80 -13.57
C GLN A 33 0.69 2.73 -12.47
N GLN A 34 -0.22 3.33 -11.70
CA GLN A 34 0.13 4.18 -10.56
C GLN A 34 0.92 3.41 -9.50
N LEU A 35 0.54 2.15 -9.21
CA LEU A 35 1.29 1.26 -8.33
C LEU A 35 2.72 1.03 -8.84
N HIS A 36 2.88 0.67 -10.11
CA HIS A 36 4.19 0.40 -10.67
C HIS A 36 5.09 1.63 -10.72
N GLN A 37 4.52 2.80 -11.02
CA GLN A 37 5.23 4.08 -10.98
C GLN A 37 5.67 4.43 -9.56
N PHE A 38 4.77 4.31 -8.58
CA PHE A 38 5.08 4.55 -7.17
C PHE A 38 6.23 3.65 -6.68
N LEU A 39 6.14 2.35 -6.95
CA LEU A 39 7.18 1.40 -6.58
C LEU A 39 8.49 1.65 -7.34
N GLY A 40 8.43 2.07 -8.60
CA GLY A 40 9.63 2.41 -9.39
C GLY A 40 10.33 3.69 -8.94
N GLN A 41 9.58 4.69 -8.46
CA GLN A 41 10.16 5.93 -7.94
C GLN A 41 10.76 5.77 -6.54
N ARG A 42 10.19 4.88 -5.72
CA ARG A 42 10.62 4.67 -4.33
C ARG A 42 11.63 3.54 -4.17
N ASP A 43 11.65 2.59 -5.11
CA ASP A 43 12.45 1.37 -5.07
C ASP A 43 12.47 0.70 -3.69
N PRO A 44 11.30 0.37 -3.11
CA PRO A 44 11.24 -0.13 -1.75
C PRO A 44 11.67 -1.60 -1.69
N GLU A 45 12.52 -1.93 -0.73
CA GLU A 45 12.88 -3.32 -0.43
C GLU A 45 11.75 -4.08 0.29
N LYS A 46 10.87 -3.37 1.00
CA LYS A 46 9.78 -3.96 1.79
C LYS A 46 8.52 -3.09 1.80
N ILE A 47 7.36 -3.70 1.61
CA ILE A 47 6.06 -3.01 1.63
C ILE A 47 4.99 -3.82 2.37
N ALA A 48 4.03 -3.13 2.98
CA ALA A 48 2.77 -3.70 3.42
C ALA A 48 1.69 -3.49 2.36
N LEU A 49 0.95 -4.56 2.07
CA LEU A 49 -0.23 -4.55 1.20
C LEU A 49 -1.45 -4.68 2.11
N ILE A 50 -2.18 -3.60 2.34
CA ILE A 50 -3.25 -3.56 3.34
C ILE A 50 -4.59 -3.47 2.60
N SER A 51 -5.35 -4.56 2.57
CA SER A 51 -6.68 -4.58 1.96
C SER A 51 -7.74 -4.26 3.01
N GLY A 52 -8.62 -3.33 2.67
CA GLY A 52 -9.89 -3.14 3.34
C GLY A 52 -10.91 -4.24 3.00
N PRO A 53 -12.09 -4.21 3.63
CA PRO A 53 -13.18 -5.11 3.31
C PRO A 53 -13.71 -4.90 1.89
N GLY A 54 -14.31 -5.95 1.31
CA GLY A 54 -15.15 -5.81 0.12
C GLY A 54 -16.45 -5.04 0.39
N PRO A 55 -17.28 -4.77 -0.63
CA PRO A 55 -18.54 -4.04 -0.47
C PRO A 55 -19.64 -4.89 0.19
N GLN A 56 -19.39 -6.19 0.40
CA GLN A 56 -20.36 -7.11 0.97
C GLN A 56 -20.64 -6.78 2.44
N THR A 57 -21.89 -6.99 2.85
CA THR A 57 -22.31 -6.88 4.25
C THR A 57 -21.85 -8.06 5.09
N ASP A 58 -21.60 -9.22 4.47
CA ASP A 58 -21.07 -10.39 5.15
C ASP A 58 -19.55 -10.26 5.39
N MET A 59 -19.14 -10.40 6.65
CA MET A 59 -17.75 -10.23 7.05
C MET A 59 -16.84 -11.33 6.49
N LEU A 60 -17.31 -12.58 6.40
CA LEU A 60 -16.50 -13.69 5.92
C LEU A 60 -16.28 -13.56 4.40
N GLU A 61 -17.32 -13.20 3.67
CA GLU A 61 -17.27 -12.95 2.23
C GLU A 61 -16.37 -11.76 1.89
N SER A 62 -16.52 -10.65 2.62
CA SER A 62 -15.65 -9.48 2.44
C SER A 62 -14.17 -9.80 2.73
N ALA A 63 -13.88 -10.61 3.76
CA ALA A 63 -12.52 -11.06 4.08
C ALA A 63 -11.96 -12.01 3.03
N ARG A 64 -12.79 -12.92 2.45
CA ARG A 64 -12.39 -13.78 1.33
C ARG A 64 -12.02 -12.97 0.11
N LEU A 65 -12.83 -11.97 -0.24
CA LEU A 65 -12.54 -11.07 -1.37
C LEU A 65 -11.24 -10.29 -1.13
N ALA A 66 -11.06 -9.72 0.07
CA ALA A 66 -9.81 -9.04 0.45
C ALA A 66 -8.59 -9.98 0.34
N SER A 67 -8.73 -11.24 0.79
CA SER A 67 -7.67 -12.24 0.66
C SER A 67 -7.35 -12.56 -0.81
N ALA A 68 -8.36 -12.68 -1.67
CA ALA A 68 -8.16 -12.93 -3.10
C ALA A 68 -7.43 -11.76 -3.78
N ARG A 69 -7.81 -10.52 -3.44
CA ARG A 69 -7.15 -9.27 -3.87
C ARG A 69 -5.68 -9.22 -3.47
N LEU A 70 -5.38 -9.51 -2.20
CA LEU A 70 -4.01 -9.59 -1.69
C LEU A 70 -3.19 -10.67 -2.39
N GLY A 71 -3.78 -11.85 -2.64
CA GLY A 71 -3.13 -12.93 -3.38
C GLY A 71 -2.81 -12.53 -4.82
N LYS A 72 -3.75 -11.88 -5.51
CA LYS A 72 -3.53 -11.39 -6.88
C LYS A 72 -2.43 -10.33 -6.94
N LEU A 73 -2.43 -9.40 -5.98
CA LEU A 73 -1.42 -8.35 -5.88
C LEU A 73 -0.03 -8.89 -5.55
N THR A 74 0.03 -9.90 -4.66
CA THR A 74 1.28 -10.61 -4.34
C THR A 74 1.85 -11.28 -5.59
N SER A 75 1.00 -11.90 -6.40
CA SER A 75 1.43 -12.49 -7.67
C SER A 75 1.88 -11.44 -8.70
N LEU A 76 1.20 -10.30 -8.80
CA LEU A 76 1.57 -9.20 -9.70
C LEU A 76 2.96 -8.64 -9.36
N LEU A 77 3.25 -8.50 -8.07
CA LEU A 77 4.49 -7.92 -7.57
C LEU A 77 5.61 -8.96 -7.36
N GLY A 78 5.32 -10.26 -7.45
CA GLY A 78 6.29 -11.33 -7.17
C GLY A 78 7.50 -11.37 -8.11
N ALA A 79 7.43 -10.71 -9.27
CA ALA A 79 8.60 -10.53 -10.15
C ALA A 79 9.58 -9.45 -9.66
N ARG A 80 9.19 -8.63 -8.69
CA ARG A 80 10.04 -7.57 -8.12
C ARG A 80 10.76 -8.10 -6.88
N ALA A 81 11.98 -7.61 -6.66
CA ALA A 81 12.77 -7.90 -5.46
C ALA A 81 12.27 -7.09 -4.24
N ILE A 82 11.00 -7.26 -3.88
CA ILE A 82 10.33 -6.54 -2.78
C ILE A 82 9.74 -7.57 -1.82
N GLU A 83 10.02 -7.44 -0.53
CA GLU A 83 9.34 -8.21 0.51
C GLU A 83 7.92 -7.69 0.71
N LEU A 84 6.93 -8.57 0.60
CA LEU A 84 5.51 -8.23 0.65
C LEU A 84 4.89 -8.70 1.96
N GLU A 85 4.28 -7.78 2.71
CA GLU A 85 3.48 -8.10 3.90
C GLU A 85 1.98 -7.90 3.61
N PRO A 86 1.26 -8.93 3.15
CA PRO A 86 -0.20 -8.85 2.97
C PRO A 86 -0.91 -8.82 4.32
N ARG A 87 -1.81 -7.85 4.48
CA ARG A 87 -2.59 -7.63 5.71
C ARG A 87 -4.04 -7.29 5.35
N TYR A 88 -4.96 -7.85 6.11
CA TYR A 88 -6.37 -7.45 6.08
C TYR A 88 -6.64 -6.48 7.22
N ASP A 89 -7.34 -5.38 6.94
CA ASP A 89 -7.78 -4.42 7.93
C ASP A 89 -9.29 -4.15 7.76
N PRO A 90 -10.15 -4.64 8.66
CA PRO A 90 -11.59 -4.42 8.58
C PRO A 90 -12.00 -2.97 8.86
N MET A 91 -11.11 -2.13 9.40
CA MET A 91 -11.38 -0.72 9.70
C MET A 91 -11.09 0.21 8.51
N LEU A 92 -10.43 -0.29 7.45
CA LEU A 92 -10.26 0.46 6.22
C LEU A 92 -11.59 0.65 5.49
N ALA A 93 -11.67 1.70 4.67
CA ALA A 93 -12.84 1.92 3.83
C ALA A 93 -13.03 0.74 2.84
N PRO A 94 -14.28 0.37 2.52
CA PRO A 94 -14.56 -0.69 1.56
C PRO A 94 -13.84 -0.48 0.23
N ASN A 95 -13.42 -1.57 -0.40
CA ASN A 95 -12.70 -1.57 -1.67
C ASN A 95 -11.38 -0.81 -1.70
N THR A 96 -10.85 -0.43 -0.54
CA THR A 96 -9.57 0.27 -0.45
C THR A 96 -8.41 -0.71 -0.36
N LEU A 97 -7.32 -0.39 -1.05
CA LEU A 97 -6.01 -1.00 -0.91
C LEU A 97 -5.02 0.09 -0.53
N MET A 98 -4.33 -0.08 0.59
CA MET A 98 -3.27 0.82 0.99
C MET A 98 -1.93 0.11 0.87
N ILE A 99 -1.08 0.65 0.00
CA ILE A 99 0.32 0.25 -0.11
C ILE A 99 1.11 1.13 0.84
N ARG A 100 1.93 0.54 1.69
CA ARG A 100 2.79 1.30 2.60
C ARG A 100 4.21 0.76 2.54
N VAL A 101 5.16 1.61 2.16
CA VAL A 101 6.58 1.26 2.24
C VAL A 101 6.99 1.15 3.70
N LEU A 102 7.69 0.06 4.01
CA LEU A 102 8.21 -0.19 5.34
C LEU A 102 9.70 0.15 5.36
N PRO A 103 10.21 0.78 6.44
CA PRO A 103 11.64 1.00 6.57
C PRO A 103 12.35 -0.34 6.73
N THR A 104 13.37 -0.62 5.91
CA THR A 104 14.19 -1.84 6.01
C THR A 104 15.16 -1.83 7.18
N ASN A 105 15.41 -0.66 7.79
CA ASN A 105 16.13 -0.54 9.03
C ASN A 105 15.36 0.36 10.01
N PRO A 106 14.84 -0.16 11.14
CA PRO A 106 14.14 0.67 12.13
C PRO A 106 15.04 1.75 12.76
N ALA A 107 16.37 1.66 12.58
CA ALA A 107 17.34 2.65 13.04
C ALA A 107 17.73 3.72 12.01
N LYS A 108 17.26 3.62 10.75
CA LYS A 108 17.58 4.60 9.71
C LYS A 108 16.32 5.41 9.39
N PRO A 109 16.19 6.66 9.87
CA PRO A 109 15.16 7.55 9.34
C PRO A 109 15.34 7.62 7.82
N LEU A 110 14.22 7.64 7.08
CA LEU A 110 14.19 7.95 5.66
C LEU A 110 15.00 9.23 5.47
N SER A 111 16.26 9.10 5.08
CA SER A 111 17.16 10.24 5.01
C SER A 111 16.69 11.06 3.83
N ALA A 112 16.04 12.17 4.13
CA ALA A 112 15.79 13.24 3.17
C ALA A 112 17.08 13.49 2.41
N ALA A 113 17.00 13.33 1.09
CA ALA A 113 18.11 13.59 0.20
C ALA A 113 18.64 15.02 0.44
N GLY A 114 19.94 15.09 0.75
CA GLY A 114 20.83 16.23 0.56
C GLY A 114 20.30 17.61 0.90
N GLN A 115 20.60 18.09 2.11
CA GLN A 115 20.97 19.49 2.26
C GLN A 115 22.47 19.54 2.52
N ALA A 116 23.21 19.57 1.42
CA ALA A 116 24.60 19.95 1.40
C ALA A 116 24.67 21.47 1.25
N GLN A 117 25.45 22.07 2.16
CA GLN A 117 26.11 23.38 2.10
C GLN A 117 25.26 24.60 2.47
#